data_AF-K6GRW5-F1
#
_entry.id   AF-K6GRW5-F1
#
_cell.length_a   1.000
_cell.length_b   1.000
_cell.length_c   1.000
_cell.angle_alpha   90.00
_cell.angle_beta   90.00
_cell.angle_gamma   90.00
#
_symmetry.space_group_name_H-M   'P 1'
#
loop_
_entity.id
_entity.type
_entity.pdbx_description
1 polymer ?
#
loop_
_entity_poly.entity_id
_entity_poly.type
_entity_poly.pdbx_seq_one_letter_code
_entity_poly.pdbx_strand_id
1 'polypeptide(L)'
;MYAANNICKGIVKYADTGGVRLGGIICNSRKVDFEKEMIEELCRQIGTQMIHFMPRENQVQRAEINRKTVIDYSPEHAQADEYRALAKKIDENKMLVIPKPLEIAQLEKLLVDFGIAN
;
A
#
# COMPACT_ATOMS: atom_id res chain seq x y z
N MET A 1 2.09 -8.29 -1.61
CA MET A 1 1.20 -8.55 -2.77
C MET A 1 0.15 -9.61 -2.46
N TYR A 2 0.53 -10.86 -2.14
CA TYR A 2 -0.43 -11.93 -1.79
C TYR A 2 -1.45 -11.53 -0.70
N ALA A 3 -0.99 -10.95 0.40
CA ALA A 3 -1.88 -10.47 1.47
C ALA A 3 -2.88 -9.41 0.98
N ALA A 4 -2.41 -8.42 0.21
CA ALA A 4 -3.28 -7.40 -0.39
C ALA A 4 -4.33 -8.02 -1.31
N ASN A 5 -3.94 -9.00 -2.13
CA ASN A 5 -4.86 -9.72 -3.02
C ASN A 5 -5.90 -10.55 -2.24
N ASN A 6 -5.50 -11.21 -1.15
CA ASN A 6 -6.42 -11.96 -0.29
C ASN A 6 -7.43 -11.03 0.41
N ILE A 7 -7.00 -9.84 0.86
CA ILE A 7 -7.90 -8.82 1.40
C ILE A 7 -8.89 -8.36 0.32
N CYS A 8 -8.45 -8.17 -0.94
CA CYS A 8 -9.34 -7.83 -2.04
C CYS A 8 -10.44 -8.89 -2.25
N LYS A 9 -10.12 -10.19 -2.14
CA LYS A 9 -11.14 -11.26 -2.19
C LYS A 9 -12.18 -11.11 -1.09
N GLY A 10 -11.73 -10.74 0.12
CA GLY A 10 -12.62 -10.42 1.23
C GLY A 10 -13.53 -9.24 0.93
N ILE A 11 -13.00 -8.14 0.37
CA ILE A 11 -13.80 -6.96 0.01
C ILE A 11 -14.88 -7.31 -1.02
N VAL A 12 -14.53 -8.08 -2.07
CA VAL A 12 -15.52 -8.53 -3.09
C VAL A 12 -16.68 -9.27 -2.44
N LYS A 13 -16.40 -10.18 -1.48
CA LYS A 13 -17.43 -10.96 -0.79
C LYS A 13 -18.46 -10.10 -0.05
N TYR A 14 -18.08 -8.91 0.42
CA TYR A 14 -18.94 -8.01 1.21
C TYR A 14 -19.33 -6.72 0.46
N ALA A 15 -18.98 -6.60 -0.81
CA ALA A 15 -19.16 -5.37 -1.57
C ALA A 15 -20.63 -5.01 -1.78
N ASP A 16 -21.48 -6.02 -2.04
CA ASP A 16 -22.90 -5.83 -2.37
C ASP A 16 -23.78 -5.65 -1.12
N THR A 17 -23.41 -6.29 -0.01
CA THR A 17 -24.21 -6.29 1.23
C THR A 17 -23.71 -5.29 2.28
N GLY A 18 -22.40 -5.06 2.35
CA GLY A 18 -21.76 -4.23 3.38
C GLY A 18 -21.30 -2.86 2.90
N GLY A 19 -21.44 -2.55 1.61
CA GLY A 19 -20.97 -1.28 1.03
C GLY A 19 -19.45 -1.07 1.10
N VAL A 20 -18.68 -2.12 1.43
CA VAL A 20 -17.23 -2.04 1.58
C VAL A 20 -16.57 -1.79 0.22
N ARG A 21 -15.59 -0.89 0.19
CA ARG A 21 -14.82 -0.52 -1.01
C ARG A 21 -13.33 -0.47 -0.69
N LEU A 22 -12.51 -0.72 -1.71
CA LEU A 22 -11.08 -0.50 -1.66
C LEU A 22 -10.76 0.95 -2.06
N GLY A 23 -10.12 1.70 -1.16
CA GLY A 23 -9.67 3.07 -1.45
C GLY A 23 -8.32 3.15 -2.18
N GLY A 24 -7.49 2.12 -2.05
CA GLY A 24 -6.17 2.03 -2.66
C GLY A 24 -5.18 1.25 -1.81
N ILE A 25 -3.95 1.15 -2.31
CA ILE A 25 -2.86 0.43 -1.66
C ILE A 25 -1.81 1.43 -1.19
N ILE A 26 -1.31 1.23 0.03
CA ILE A 26 -0.14 1.94 0.55
C ILE A 26 1.03 0.97 0.45
N CYS A 27 2.05 1.32 -0.33
CA CYS A 27 3.28 0.53 -0.36
C CYS A 27 4.15 0.96 0.81
N ASN A 28 4.45 0.04 1.73
CA ASN A 28 5.45 0.28 2.77
C ASN A 28 6.77 -0.34 2.32
N SER A 29 7.70 0.51 1.89
CA SER A 29 8.86 0.07 1.13
C SER A 29 9.76 -0.86 1.95
N ARG A 30 10.32 -1.85 1.26
CA ARG A 30 11.37 -2.73 1.77
C ARG A 30 12.73 -2.49 1.10
N LYS A 31 12.85 -1.39 0.34
CA LYS A 31 14.03 -1.06 -0.47
C LYS A 31 14.37 -2.19 -1.46
N VAL A 32 13.34 -2.73 -2.12
CA VAL A 32 13.49 -3.71 -3.19
C VAL A 32 13.49 -2.99 -4.52
N ASP A 33 14.29 -3.45 -5.47
CA ASP A 33 14.34 -2.87 -6.82
C ASP A 33 12.97 -2.97 -7.49
N PHE A 34 12.60 -1.91 -8.22
CA PHE A 34 11.33 -1.77 -8.94
C PHE A 34 10.06 -1.97 -8.10
N GLU A 35 10.15 -1.87 -6.77
CA GLU A 35 9.03 -2.10 -5.85
C GLU A 35 7.86 -1.14 -6.11
N LYS A 36 8.18 0.12 -6.47
CA LYS A 36 7.16 1.14 -6.73
C LYS A 36 6.36 0.79 -7.99
N GLU A 37 7.06 0.54 -9.09
CA GLU A 37 6.48 0.23 -10.40
C GLU A 37 5.67 -1.06 -10.35
N MET A 38 6.17 -2.08 -9.64
CA MET A 38 5.46 -3.34 -9.44
C MET A 38 4.13 -3.14 -8.68
N ILE A 39 4.13 -2.32 -7.62
CA ILE A 39 2.90 -2.05 -6.86
C ILE A 39 1.94 -1.16 -7.66
N GLU A 40 2.43 -0.22 -8.46
CA GLU A 40 1.61 0.55 -9.40
C GLU A 40 0.91 -0.37 -10.41
N GLU A 41 1.63 -1.34 -10.98
CA GLU A 41 1.07 -2.32 -11.90
C GLU A 41 0.07 -3.25 -11.21
N LEU A 42 0.35 -3.70 -9.99
CA LEU A 42 -0.60 -4.46 -9.17
C LEU A 42 -1.90 -3.67 -8.95
N CYS A 43 -1.79 -2.38 -8.59
CA CYS A 43 -2.95 -1.51 -8.37
C CYS A 43 -3.77 -1.39 -9.64
N ARG A 44 -3.12 -1.18 -10.80
CA ARG A 44 -3.76 -1.10 -12.11
C ARG A 44 -4.56 -2.36 -12.42
N GLN A 45 -3.98 -3.54 -12.21
CA GLN A 45 -4.64 -4.82 -12.48
C GLN A 45 -5.82 -5.08 -11.51
N ILE A 46 -5.68 -4.71 -10.23
CA ILE A 46 -6.75 -4.79 -9.23
C ILE A 46 -7.88 -3.76 -9.51
N GLY A 47 -7.60 -2.72 -10.29
CA GLY A 47 -8.54 -1.64 -10.61
C GLY A 47 -8.57 -0.54 -9.54
N THR A 48 -7.47 -0.34 -8.82
CA THR A 48 -7.31 0.68 -7.79
C THR A 48 -6.05 1.53 -8.03
N GLN A 49 -5.66 2.34 -7.05
CA GLN A 49 -4.48 3.18 -7.09
C GLN A 49 -3.52 2.87 -5.94
N MET A 50 -2.24 3.16 -6.14
CA MET A 50 -1.30 3.29 -5.03
C MET A 50 -1.45 4.69 -4.44
N ILE A 51 -2.07 4.78 -3.26
CA ILE A 51 -2.31 6.07 -2.59
C ILE A 51 -0.98 6.74 -2.26
N HIS A 52 -0.02 5.94 -1.76
CA HIS A 52 1.25 6.46 -1.30
C HIS A 52 2.31 5.36 -1.28
N PHE A 53 3.55 5.77 -1.55
CA PHE A 53 4.74 4.95 -1.39
C PHE A 53 5.51 5.46 -0.17
N MET A 54 5.42 4.73 0.93
CA MET A 54 6.04 5.08 2.20
C MET A 54 7.49 4.59 2.21
N PRO A 55 8.49 5.48 2.30
CA PRO A 55 9.89 5.09 2.31
C PRO A 55 10.27 4.38 3.60
N ARG A 56 11.32 3.55 3.51
CA ARG A 56 11.88 2.82 4.66
C ARG A 56 12.88 3.69 5.40
N GLU A 57 12.48 4.20 6.55
CA GLU A 57 13.31 5.07 7.40
C GLU A 57 13.57 4.50 8.79
N ASN A 58 14.81 4.67 9.27
CA ASN A 58 15.24 4.22 10.60
C ASN A 58 14.57 5.01 11.73
N GLN A 59 14.07 6.22 11.41
CA GLN A 59 13.36 7.06 12.37
C GLN A 59 12.08 6.40 12.88
N VAL A 60 11.46 5.53 12.09
CA VAL A 60 10.28 4.76 12.51
C VAL A 60 10.63 3.87 13.70
N GLN A 61 11.71 3.09 13.62
CA GLN A 61 12.10 2.22 14.74
C GLN A 61 12.52 3.01 15.98
N ARG A 62 13.19 4.16 15.79
CA ARG A 62 13.56 5.06 16.91
C ARG A 62 12.32 5.60 17.63
N ALA A 63 11.29 5.99 16.89
CA ALA A 63 10.02 6.45 17.47
C ALA A 63 9.29 5.31 18.18
N GLU A 64 9.24 4.11 17.57
CA GLU A 64 8.61 2.90 18.15
C GLU A 64 9.25 2.49 19.49
N ILE A 65 10.58 2.52 19.60
CA ILE A 65 11.31 2.25 20.87
C ILE A 65 10.89 3.21 21.98
N ASN A 66 10.58 4.47 21.62
CA ASN A 66 10.07 5.49 22.54
C ASN A 66 8.55 5.44 22.71
N ARG A 67 7.86 4.44 22.16
CA ARG A 67 6.40 4.27 22.18
C ARG A 67 5.64 5.48 21.61
N LYS A 68 6.24 6.14 20.62
CA LYS A 68 5.70 7.32 19.94
C LYS A 68 5.54 7.06 18.46
N THR A 69 4.66 7.83 17.81
CA THR A 69 4.64 7.92 16.35
C THR A 69 5.80 8.81 15.89
N VAL A 70 6.20 8.73 14.61
CA VAL A 70 7.22 9.65 14.08
C VAL A 70 6.75 11.10 14.15
N ILE A 71 5.45 11.36 13.97
CA ILE A 71 4.85 12.70 14.08
C ILE A 71 5.06 13.29 15.48
N ASP A 72 4.89 12.50 16.54
CA ASP A 72 5.11 12.95 17.93
C ASP A 72 6.60 12.97 18.31
N TYR A 73 7.35 11.94 17.93
CA TYR A 73 8.76 11.80 18.31
C TYR A 73 9.69 12.78 17.59
N SER A 74 9.44 13.06 16.31
CA SER A 74 10.30 13.90 15.47
C SER A 74 9.48 14.59 14.38
N PRO A 75 8.67 15.60 14.75
CA PRO A 75 7.69 16.23 13.87
C PRO A 75 8.30 16.88 12.61
N GLU A 76 9.57 17.27 12.65
CA GLU A 76 10.28 17.93 11.55
C GLU A 76 11.06 16.95 10.64
N HIS A 77 11.05 15.65 10.96
CA HIS A 77 11.74 14.66 10.14
C HIS A 77 10.97 14.39 8.84
N ALA A 78 11.65 14.18 7.72
CA ALA A 78 11.01 13.95 6.41
C ALA A 78 9.97 12.81 6.43
N GLN A 79 10.23 11.73 7.17
CA GLN A 79 9.28 10.65 7.40
C GLN A 79 7.94 11.12 8.04
N ALA A 80 7.95 12.14 8.91
CA ALA A 80 6.72 12.72 9.44
C ALA A 80 5.92 13.42 8.34
N ASP A 81 6.59 14.09 7.41
CA ASP A 81 5.94 14.71 6.25
C ASP A 81 5.35 13.68 5.28
N GLU A 82 6.00 12.52 5.10
CA GLU A 82 5.42 11.42 4.32
C GLU A 82 4.10 10.92 4.94
N TYR A 83 4.02 10.80 6.27
CA TYR A 83 2.76 10.45 6.95
C TYR A 83 1.70 11.54 6.80
N ARG A 84 2.07 12.84 6.86
CA ARG A 84 1.12 13.95 6.63
C ARG A 84 0.62 13.94 5.18
N ALA A 85 1.50 13.70 4.22
CA ALA A 85 1.17 13.59 2.81
C ALA A 85 0.24 12.39 2.56
N LEU A 86 0.52 11.23 3.17
CA LEU A 86 -0.37 10.07 3.14
C LEU A 86 -1.75 10.39 3.74
N ALA A 87 -1.79 11.02 4.92
CA ALA A 87 -3.04 11.38 5.58
C ALA A 87 -3.91 12.29 4.71
N LYS A 88 -3.30 13.32 4.10
CA LYS A 88 -3.99 14.22 3.16
C LYS A 88 -4.53 13.46 1.94
N LYS A 89 -3.73 12.58 1.34
CA LYS A 89 -4.17 11.78 0.18
C LYS A 89 -5.32 10.83 0.52
N ILE A 90 -5.37 10.30 1.74
CA ILE A 90 -6.49 9.46 2.21
C ILE A 90 -7.75 10.31 2.40
N ASP A 91 -7.63 11.46 3.07
CA ASP A 91 -8.75 12.37 3.35
C ASP A 91 -9.40 12.90 2.06
N GLU A 92 -8.57 13.25 1.07
CA GLU A 92 -9.02 13.75 -0.24
C GLU A 92 -9.43 12.63 -1.22
N ASN A 93 -9.30 11.34 -0.83
CA ASN A 93 -9.52 10.23 -1.74
C ASN A 93 -11.01 10.04 -2.08
N LYS A 94 -11.31 10.00 -3.37
CA LYS A 94 -12.65 9.74 -3.91
C LYS A 94 -12.75 8.42 -4.68
N MET A 95 -11.62 7.76 -4.95
CA MET A 95 -11.60 6.50 -5.68
C MET A 95 -11.88 5.35 -4.73
N LEU A 96 -13.12 4.90 -4.71
CA LEU A 96 -13.59 3.79 -3.89
C LEU A 96 -14.17 2.71 -4.82
N VAL A 97 -13.47 1.58 -4.94
CA VAL A 97 -13.78 0.56 -5.95
C VAL A 97 -14.13 -0.79 -5.32
N ILE A 98 -14.86 -1.61 -6.08
CA ILE A 98 -14.88 -3.06 -5.83
C ILE A 98 -13.65 -3.61 -6.56
N PRO A 99 -12.65 -4.15 -5.84
CA PRO A 99 -11.40 -4.59 -6.46
C PRO A 99 -11.61 -5.84 -7.33
N LYS A 100 -10.66 -6.09 -8.23
CA LYS A 100 -10.58 -7.31 -9.04
C LYS A 100 -9.38 -8.15 -8.58
N PRO A 101 -9.56 -9.11 -7.65
CA PRO A 101 -8.48 -9.95 -7.20
C PRO A 101 -7.86 -10.73 -8.37
N LEU A 102 -6.55 -10.90 -8.34
CA LEU A 102 -5.79 -11.65 -9.33
C LEU A 102 -5.66 -13.12 -8.94
N GLU A 103 -5.51 -13.98 -9.94
CA GLU A 103 -5.11 -15.36 -9.75
C GLU A 103 -3.65 -15.46 -9.31
N ILE A 104 -3.30 -16.55 -8.63
CA ILE A 104 -1.95 -16.76 -8.09
C ILE A 104 -0.90 -16.67 -9.20
N ALA A 105 -1.14 -17.32 -10.35
CA ALA A 105 -0.24 -17.29 -11.49
C ALA A 105 0.01 -15.86 -12.03
N GLN A 106 -0.98 -14.96 -11.93
CA GLN A 106 -0.81 -13.56 -12.35
C GLN A 106 0.07 -12.79 -11.35
N LEU A 107 -0.08 -13.07 -10.05
CA LEU A 107 0.79 -12.48 -9.02
C LEU A 107 2.23 -12.97 -9.15
N GLU A 108 2.43 -14.26 -9.41
CA GLU A 108 3.76 -14.85 -9.64
C GLU A 108 4.42 -14.26 -10.88
N LYS A 109 3.67 -14.15 -11.98
CA LYS A 109 4.15 -13.50 -13.19
C LYS A 109 4.62 -12.06 -12.90
N LEU A 110 3.84 -11.32 -12.12
CA LEU A 110 4.19 -9.94 -11.76
C LEU A 110 5.49 -9.87 -10.93
N LEU A 111 5.74 -10.83 -10.04
CA LEU A 111 6.99 -10.90 -9.28
C LEU A 111 8.20 -11.21 -10.16
N VAL A 112 8.03 -12.08 -11.16
CA VAL A 112 9.08 -12.44 -12.13
C VAL A 112 9.37 -11.28 -13.07
N ASP A 113 8.34 -10.63 -13.61
CA ASP A 113 8.48 -9.51 -14.55
C ASP A 113 9.27 -8.33 -13.95
N PHE A 114 9.17 -8.14 -12.62
CA PHE A 114 9.85 -7.07 -11.89
C PHE A 114 11.10 -7.56 -11.12
N GLY A 115 11.56 -8.79 -11.37
CA GLY A 115 12.85 -9.30 -10.91
C GLY A 115 12.96 -9.60 -9.41
N ILE A 116 11.84 -9.80 -8.70
CA ILE A 116 11.82 -10.04 -7.25
C ILE A 116 11.85 -11.54 -6.89
N ALA A 117 11.51 -12.41 -7.84
CA ALA A 117 11.62 -13.87 -7.70
C ALA A 117 12.73 -14.37 -8.64
N ASN A 118 13.93 -14.58 -8.08
CA ASN A 118 14.98 -15.42 -8.68
C ASN A 118 15.13 -16.69 -7.86
#